data_AF-A0A5W0ML68-F1
#
_entry.id   AF-A0A5W0ML68-F1
#
_cell.length_a   1.000
_cell.length_b   1.000
_cell.length_c   1.000
_cell.angle_alpha   90.00
_cell.angle_beta   90.00
_cell.angle_gamma   90.00
#
_symmetry.space_group_name_H-M   'P 1'
#
loop_
_entity.id
_entity.type
_entity.pdbx_description
1 polymer ?
#
loop_
_entity_poly.entity_id
_entity_poly.type
_entity_poly.pdbx_seq_one_letter_code
_entity_poly.pdbx_strand_id
1 'polypeptide(L)'
;MSLEETRGQLLNASETAEDLLALVCDLYAQELHTEERSLALALAELHNTGVIDILKMVKGIDKKSYGSNFFTILQTFEEALPLIDARIEDVLHCLVQLVQQVGRGATIGTIYKAYERYCSVKASRSRDSVEFILAQSDLNAYAPFLSSSLLAYDADSVITAIQMTERLISNRNAMIRNQGYFTLGQLDIDETKANLIWEQIRNNGVSESDNDCCASILMSALQFGKRFPSYWPQIEEFLIAFVKRESTEVLQIISSIVAFQSEILPDSILYIMLKKLTNVSC
;
A
#
# COMPACT_ATOMS: atom_id res chain seq x y z
N MET A 1 -16.73 -22.33 -9.73
CA MET A 1 -16.12 -23.19 -10.76
C MET A 1 -14.92 -23.82 -10.13
N SER A 2 -14.75 -25.13 -10.31
CA SER A 2 -13.63 -25.82 -9.67
C SER A 2 -12.30 -25.32 -10.21
N LEU A 3 -11.24 -25.42 -9.39
CA LEU A 3 -9.89 -25.03 -9.79
C LEU A 3 -9.42 -25.74 -11.07
N GLU A 4 -9.71 -27.04 -11.21
CA GLU A 4 -9.31 -27.81 -12.38
C GLU A 4 -10.02 -27.35 -13.66
N GLU A 5 -11.31 -27.01 -13.57
CA GLU A 5 -12.07 -26.46 -14.70
C GLU A 5 -11.54 -25.09 -15.11
N THR A 6 -11.34 -24.19 -14.14
CA THR A 6 -10.81 -22.84 -14.39
C THR A 6 -9.42 -22.91 -15.02
N ARG A 7 -8.54 -23.76 -14.48
CA ARG A 7 -7.20 -23.99 -15.04
C ARG A 7 -7.29 -24.57 -16.45
N GLY A 8 -8.17 -25.53 -16.69
CA GLY A 8 -8.40 -26.14 -18.00
C GLY A 8 -8.86 -25.11 -19.05
N GLN A 9 -9.75 -24.18 -18.67
CA GLN A 9 -10.17 -23.10 -19.57
C GLN A 9 -9.04 -22.13 -19.86
N LEU A 10 -8.28 -21.69 -18.85
CA LEU A 10 -7.13 -20.80 -19.02
C LEU A 10 -6.03 -21.43 -19.89
N LEU A 11 -5.79 -22.73 -19.75
CA LEU A 11 -4.84 -23.49 -20.59
C LEU A 11 -5.26 -23.57 -22.05
N ASN A 12 -6.57 -23.62 -22.31
CA ASN A 12 -7.13 -23.72 -23.65
C ASN A 12 -7.45 -22.34 -24.26
N ALA A 13 -7.28 -21.25 -23.50
CA ALA A 13 -7.37 -19.90 -23.99
C ALA A 13 -6.28 -19.64 -25.05
N SER A 14 -6.57 -18.77 -26.01
CA SER A 14 -5.93 -18.72 -27.33
C SER A 14 -4.40 -18.51 -27.36
N GLU A 15 -3.83 -18.56 -28.58
CA GLU A 15 -2.43 -18.23 -28.91
C GLU A 15 -1.94 -16.84 -28.43
N THR A 16 -2.84 -15.91 -28.03
CA THR A 16 -2.50 -14.50 -27.72
C THR A 16 -2.77 -14.10 -26.26
N ALA A 17 -2.05 -13.08 -25.79
CA ALA A 17 -2.23 -12.55 -24.44
C ALA A 17 -3.58 -11.82 -24.29
N GLU A 18 -4.05 -11.18 -25.36
CA GLU A 18 -5.32 -10.46 -25.39
C GLU A 18 -6.52 -11.38 -25.11
N ASP A 19 -6.55 -12.55 -25.76
CA ASP A 19 -7.64 -13.51 -25.61
C ASP A 19 -7.65 -14.17 -24.23
N LEU A 20 -6.47 -14.44 -23.66
CA LEU A 20 -6.37 -14.95 -22.29
C LEU A 20 -6.86 -13.91 -21.28
N LEU A 21 -6.54 -12.63 -21.47
CA LEU A 21 -7.02 -11.54 -20.61
C LEU A 21 -8.54 -11.28 -20.76
N ALA A 22 -9.10 -11.48 -21.95
CA ALA A 22 -10.54 -11.45 -22.16
C ALA A 22 -11.23 -12.57 -21.37
N LEU A 23 -10.70 -13.80 -21.45
CA LEU A 23 -11.21 -14.93 -20.68
C LEU A 23 -11.12 -14.69 -19.16
N VAL A 24 -10.03 -14.08 -18.68
CA VAL A 24 -9.89 -13.69 -17.27
C VAL A 24 -11.05 -12.78 -16.83
N CYS A 25 -11.47 -11.84 -17.67
CA CYS A 25 -12.60 -10.96 -17.35
C CYS A 25 -13.92 -11.73 -17.27
N ASP A 26 -14.15 -12.64 -18.21
CA ASP A 26 -15.36 -13.48 -18.23
C ASP A 26 -15.42 -14.41 -17.01
N LEU A 27 -14.30 -15.05 -16.66
CA LEU A 27 -14.17 -15.91 -15.49
C LEU A 27 -14.37 -15.12 -14.20
N TYR A 28 -13.78 -13.92 -14.10
CA TYR A 28 -13.97 -13.06 -12.93
C TYR A 28 -15.45 -12.71 -12.74
N ALA A 29 -16.16 -12.35 -13.82
CA ALA A 29 -17.59 -12.06 -13.76
C ALA A 29 -18.42 -13.27 -13.32
N GLN A 30 -18.03 -14.48 -13.70
CA GLN A 30 -18.69 -15.71 -13.25
C GLN A 30 -18.45 -15.96 -11.75
N GLU A 31 -17.25 -15.73 -11.26
CA GLU A 31 -16.91 -15.92 -9.84
C GLU A 31 -17.62 -14.94 -8.90
N LEU A 32 -18.01 -13.75 -9.37
CA LEU A 32 -18.82 -12.82 -8.58
C LEU A 32 -20.18 -13.40 -8.14
N HIS A 33 -20.66 -14.43 -8.85
CA HIS A 33 -21.93 -15.09 -8.57
C HIS A 33 -21.77 -16.44 -7.86
N THR A 34 -20.54 -16.82 -7.47
CA THR A 34 -20.26 -18.09 -6.81
C THR A 34 -19.45 -17.91 -5.52
N GLU A 35 -19.63 -18.80 -4.55
CA GLU A 35 -18.79 -18.81 -3.34
C GLU A 35 -17.35 -19.27 -3.64
N GLU A 36 -17.20 -20.10 -4.66
CA GLU A 36 -15.91 -20.65 -5.07
C GLU A 36 -15.15 -19.64 -5.94
N ARG A 37 -13.98 -19.22 -5.48
CA ARG A 37 -13.06 -18.33 -6.20
C ARG A 37 -11.75 -19.06 -6.48
N SER A 38 -11.56 -19.48 -7.72
CA SER A 38 -10.43 -20.30 -8.16
C SER A 38 -9.55 -19.62 -9.22
N LEU A 39 -9.99 -18.50 -9.82
CA LEU A 39 -9.29 -17.78 -10.88
C LEU A 39 -7.92 -17.29 -10.47
N ALA A 40 -7.82 -16.57 -9.35
CA ALA A 40 -6.55 -16.07 -8.84
C ALA A 40 -5.53 -17.20 -8.57
N LEU A 41 -6.02 -18.30 -8.00
CA LEU A 41 -5.20 -19.49 -7.73
C LEU A 41 -4.76 -20.18 -9.02
N ALA A 42 -5.66 -20.38 -9.97
CA ALA A 42 -5.37 -20.99 -11.26
C ALA A 42 -4.32 -20.18 -12.05
N LEU A 43 -4.45 -18.85 -12.07
CA LEU A 43 -3.49 -17.95 -12.72
C LEU A 43 -2.11 -18.04 -12.07
N ALA A 44 -2.05 -18.06 -10.73
CA ALA A 44 -0.79 -18.21 -10.01
C ALA A 44 -0.13 -19.58 -10.27
N GLU A 45 -0.89 -20.68 -10.27
CA GLU A 45 -0.35 -22.01 -10.59
C GLU A 45 0.22 -22.07 -12.00
N LEU A 46 -0.51 -21.54 -12.99
CA LEU A 46 -0.05 -21.51 -14.38
C LEU A 46 1.17 -20.61 -14.55
N HIS A 47 1.27 -19.52 -13.80
CA HIS A 47 2.46 -18.67 -13.80
C HIS A 47 3.66 -19.37 -13.19
N ASN A 48 3.49 -19.96 -12.01
CA ASN A 48 4.56 -20.61 -11.26
C ASN A 48 5.10 -21.86 -11.98
N THR A 49 4.27 -22.50 -12.81
CA THR A 49 4.69 -23.61 -13.69
C THR A 49 5.32 -23.14 -15.01
N GLY A 50 5.36 -21.84 -15.26
CA GLY A 50 5.92 -21.23 -16.46
C GLY A 50 5.06 -21.40 -17.72
N VAL A 51 3.81 -21.87 -17.58
CA VAL A 51 2.88 -22.03 -18.69
C VAL A 51 2.41 -20.66 -19.20
N ILE A 52 2.19 -19.72 -18.28
CA ILE A 52 1.86 -18.34 -18.60
C ILE A 52 2.81 -17.38 -17.89
N ASP A 53 2.99 -16.18 -18.43
CA ASP A 53 3.71 -15.10 -17.75
C ASP A 53 2.74 -13.96 -17.45
N ILE A 54 2.01 -14.08 -16.33
CA ILE A 54 1.01 -13.07 -15.96
C ILE A 54 1.64 -11.71 -15.70
N LEU A 55 2.88 -11.65 -15.20
CA LEU A 55 3.59 -10.39 -15.01
C LEU A 55 3.81 -9.69 -16.35
N LYS A 56 4.25 -10.42 -17.39
CA LYS A 56 4.42 -9.87 -18.74
C LYS A 56 3.10 -9.48 -19.39
N MET A 57 2.06 -10.30 -19.24
CA MET A 57 0.73 -10.02 -19.80
C MET A 57 0.13 -8.75 -19.20
N VAL A 58 0.10 -8.67 -17.87
CA VAL A 58 -0.44 -7.50 -17.14
C VAL A 58 0.41 -6.27 -17.38
N LYS A 59 1.73 -6.39 -17.53
CA LYS A 59 2.61 -5.26 -17.90
C LYS A 59 2.26 -4.64 -19.25
N GLY A 60 1.73 -5.44 -20.18
CA GLY A 60 1.35 -5.01 -21.52
C GLY A 60 -0.02 -4.36 -21.63
N ILE A 61 -0.86 -4.44 -20.60
CA ILE A 61 -2.20 -3.86 -20.67
C ILE A 61 -2.10 -2.34 -20.61
N ASP A 62 -3.02 -1.67 -21.32
CA ASP A 62 -3.17 -0.24 -21.23
C ASP A 62 -4.62 0.16 -20.89
N LYS A 63 -4.76 1.12 -19.97
CA LYS A 63 -6.08 1.57 -19.50
C LYS A 63 -6.97 2.11 -20.62
N LYS A 64 -6.42 2.64 -21.72
CA LYS A 64 -7.20 3.22 -22.81
C LYS A 64 -7.81 2.14 -23.71
N SER A 65 -7.05 1.09 -24.00
CA SER A 65 -7.50 -0.01 -24.87
C SER A 65 -8.40 -0.98 -24.13
N TYR A 66 -8.16 -1.24 -22.84
CA TYR A 66 -8.92 -2.22 -22.06
C TYR A 66 -10.11 -1.63 -21.30
N GLY A 67 -10.23 -0.30 -21.19
CA GLY A 67 -11.41 0.34 -20.59
C GLY A 67 -11.74 -0.18 -19.19
N SER A 68 -12.97 -0.68 -18.98
CA SER A 68 -13.40 -1.28 -17.71
C SER A 68 -12.68 -2.59 -17.39
N ASN A 69 -12.32 -3.37 -18.41
CA ASN A 69 -11.64 -4.65 -18.24
C ASN A 69 -10.26 -4.49 -17.61
N PHE A 70 -9.62 -3.31 -17.78
CA PHE A 70 -8.37 -2.99 -17.10
C PHE A 70 -8.47 -3.18 -15.58
N PHE A 71 -9.54 -2.69 -14.95
CA PHE A 71 -9.72 -2.79 -13.50
C PHE A 71 -10.06 -4.21 -13.06
N THR A 72 -10.81 -4.96 -13.87
CA THR A 72 -11.10 -6.37 -13.65
C THR A 72 -9.83 -7.22 -13.67
N ILE A 73 -8.97 -7.00 -14.67
CA ILE A 73 -7.68 -7.67 -14.81
C ILE A 73 -6.78 -7.31 -13.62
N LEU A 74 -6.70 -6.01 -13.28
CA LEU A 74 -5.89 -5.53 -12.17
C LEU A 74 -6.34 -6.15 -10.85
N GLN A 75 -7.64 -6.19 -10.57
CA GLN A 75 -8.16 -6.80 -9.34
C GLN A 75 -7.85 -8.29 -9.27
N THR A 76 -8.03 -9.01 -10.38
CA THR A 76 -7.67 -10.44 -10.44
C THR A 76 -6.17 -10.66 -10.21
N PHE A 77 -5.33 -9.78 -10.79
CA PHE A 77 -3.89 -9.83 -10.62
C PHE A 77 -3.49 -9.53 -9.17
N GLU A 78 -4.10 -8.54 -8.51
CA GLU A 78 -3.89 -8.23 -7.10
C GLU A 78 -4.21 -9.42 -6.19
N GLU A 79 -5.25 -10.19 -6.51
CA GLU A 79 -5.63 -11.41 -5.78
C GLU A 79 -4.66 -12.57 -6.03
N ALA A 80 -4.15 -12.71 -7.25
CA ALA A 80 -3.17 -13.74 -7.61
C ALA A 80 -1.75 -13.43 -7.09
N LEU A 81 -1.40 -12.15 -6.94
CA LEU A 81 -0.04 -11.69 -6.69
C LEU A 81 0.63 -12.36 -5.47
N PRO A 82 -0.01 -12.53 -4.30
CA PRO A 82 0.60 -13.20 -3.17
C PRO A 82 0.95 -14.68 -3.42
N LEU A 83 0.24 -15.32 -4.35
CA LEU A 83 0.40 -16.73 -4.71
C LEU A 83 1.49 -16.93 -5.78
N ILE A 84 1.99 -15.85 -6.38
CA ILE A 84 3.02 -15.88 -7.41
C ILE A 84 4.41 -16.14 -6.81
N ASP A 85 5.14 -17.08 -7.41
CA ASP A 85 6.55 -17.35 -7.16
C ASP A 85 7.44 -16.72 -8.23
N ALA A 86 7.42 -15.39 -8.26
CA ALA A 86 8.34 -14.59 -9.06
C ALA A 86 9.37 -13.88 -8.18
N ARG A 87 10.42 -13.35 -8.81
CA ARG A 87 11.44 -12.53 -8.14
C ARG A 87 10.89 -11.14 -7.83
N ILE A 88 11.44 -10.51 -6.81
CA ILE A 88 11.05 -9.17 -6.33
C ILE A 88 11.20 -8.13 -7.44
N GLU A 89 12.26 -8.22 -8.22
CA GLU A 89 12.58 -7.27 -9.28
C GLU A 89 11.52 -7.30 -10.38
N ASP A 90 11.14 -8.50 -10.82
CA ASP A 90 10.15 -8.69 -11.89
C ASP A 90 8.78 -8.17 -11.47
N VAL A 91 8.39 -8.44 -10.21
CA VAL A 91 7.14 -7.94 -9.62
C VAL A 91 7.16 -6.42 -9.50
N LEU A 92 8.20 -5.83 -8.89
CA LEU A 92 8.28 -4.38 -8.71
C LEU A 92 8.28 -3.64 -10.06
N HIS A 93 9.02 -4.12 -11.05
CA HIS A 93 9.00 -3.54 -12.39
C HIS A 93 7.61 -3.56 -13.03
N CYS A 94 6.84 -4.64 -12.84
CA CYS A 94 5.46 -4.73 -13.30
C CYS A 94 4.57 -3.72 -12.56
N LEU A 95 4.62 -3.70 -11.23
CA LEU A 95 3.75 -2.85 -10.41
C LEU A 95 4.02 -1.35 -10.59
N VAL A 96 5.28 -0.94 -10.72
CA VAL A 96 5.63 0.46 -10.99
C VAL A 96 4.98 0.94 -12.28
N GLN A 97 5.00 0.13 -13.34
CA GLN A 97 4.36 0.49 -14.59
C GLN A 97 2.84 0.55 -14.45
N LEU A 98 2.22 -0.38 -13.74
CA LEU A 98 0.78 -0.36 -13.49
C LEU A 98 0.34 0.88 -12.71
N VAL A 99 1.06 1.24 -11.64
CA VAL A 99 0.76 2.45 -10.86
C VAL A 99 0.84 3.71 -11.72
N GLN A 100 1.84 3.81 -12.61
CA GLN A 100 1.96 4.92 -13.55
C GLN A 100 0.75 5.02 -14.50
N GLN A 101 0.17 3.89 -14.91
CA GLN A 101 -1.01 3.87 -15.77
C GLN A 101 -2.33 4.17 -15.04
N VAL A 102 -2.47 3.69 -13.81
CA VAL A 102 -3.68 3.91 -12.98
C VAL A 102 -3.84 5.41 -12.69
N GLY A 103 -2.72 6.11 -12.46
CA GLY A 103 -2.68 7.56 -12.23
C GLY A 103 -2.73 7.91 -10.75
N ARG A 104 -3.76 8.65 -10.30
CA ARG A 104 -4.06 8.91 -8.88
C ARG A 104 -5.43 8.32 -8.54
N GLY A 105 -5.58 7.67 -7.39
CA GLY A 105 -6.88 7.17 -6.94
C GLY A 105 -6.82 6.01 -5.95
N ALA A 106 -7.99 5.59 -5.47
CA ALA A 106 -8.15 4.54 -4.46
C ALA A 106 -7.57 3.17 -4.88
N THR A 107 -7.61 2.85 -6.18
CA THR A 107 -7.06 1.61 -6.75
C THR A 107 -5.55 1.46 -6.56
N ILE A 108 -4.83 2.55 -6.32
CA ILE A 108 -3.38 2.47 -6.05
C ILE A 108 -3.13 1.85 -4.67
N GLY A 109 -4.02 2.11 -3.71
CA GLY A 109 -3.93 1.54 -2.37
C GLY A 109 -4.08 0.02 -2.37
N THR A 110 -4.91 -0.54 -3.26
CA THR A 110 -5.11 -1.98 -3.37
C THR A 110 -3.89 -2.68 -3.96
N ILE A 111 -3.23 -2.08 -4.95
CA ILE A 111 -1.93 -2.53 -5.48
C ILE A 111 -0.88 -2.61 -4.38
N TYR A 112 -0.71 -1.56 -3.59
CA TYR A 112 0.27 -1.54 -2.49
C TYR A 112 -0.03 -2.61 -1.44
N LYS A 113 -1.32 -2.88 -1.16
CA LYS A 113 -1.71 -3.93 -0.21
C LYS A 113 -1.48 -5.33 -0.77
N ALA A 114 -1.73 -5.55 -2.06
CA ALA A 114 -1.42 -6.81 -2.73
C ALA A 114 0.10 -7.07 -2.71
N TYR A 115 0.91 -6.04 -2.92
CA TYR A 115 2.37 -6.14 -2.86
C TYR A 115 2.90 -6.45 -1.45
N GLU A 116 2.33 -5.81 -0.42
CA GLU A 116 2.63 -6.14 0.99
C GLU A 116 2.37 -7.62 1.27
N ARG A 117 1.21 -8.16 0.85
CA ARG A 117 0.88 -9.58 0.99
C ARG A 117 1.84 -10.49 0.23
N TYR A 118 2.27 -10.09 -0.97
CA TYR A 118 3.29 -10.86 -1.70
C TYR A 118 4.64 -10.88 -0.98
N CYS A 119 5.03 -9.76 -0.37
CA CYS A 119 6.26 -9.70 0.42
C CYS A 119 6.16 -10.57 1.69
N SER A 120 5.00 -10.60 2.35
CA SER A 120 4.85 -11.34 3.62
C SER A 120 4.88 -12.86 3.47
N VAL A 121 4.72 -13.39 2.24
CA VAL A 121 4.73 -14.84 1.97
C VAL A 121 6.12 -15.47 2.14
N LYS A 122 7.21 -14.73 1.90
CA LYS A 122 8.58 -15.23 2.11
C LYS A 122 9.35 -14.23 2.95
N ALA A 123 9.90 -14.67 4.09
CA ALA A 123 10.61 -13.80 5.04
C ALA A 123 11.72 -12.93 4.40
N SER A 124 12.39 -13.40 3.35
CA SER A 124 13.43 -12.61 2.67
C SER A 124 12.87 -11.47 1.81
N ARG A 125 11.66 -11.60 1.24
CA ARG A 125 11.12 -10.66 0.25
C ARG A 125 11.01 -9.25 0.78
N SER A 126 10.60 -9.06 2.04
CA SER A 126 10.51 -7.74 2.67
C SER A 126 11.85 -7.01 2.69
N ARG A 127 12.94 -7.71 3.08
CA ARG A 127 14.30 -7.15 3.08
C ARG A 127 14.81 -6.94 1.64
N ASP A 128 14.71 -7.98 0.81
CA ASP A 128 15.22 -7.97 -0.55
C ASP A 128 14.54 -6.86 -1.38
N SER A 129 13.25 -6.59 -1.14
CA SER A 129 12.52 -5.45 -1.69
C SER A 129 13.08 -4.10 -1.27
N VAL A 130 13.26 -3.86 0.04
CA VAL A 130 13.80 -2.59 0.53
C VAL A 130 15.18 -2.33 -0.07
N GLU A 131 16.05 -3.35 -0.11
CA GLU A 131 17.38 -3.26 -0.70
C GLU A 131 17.31 -2.95 -2.20
N PHE A 132 16.47 -3.65 -2.95
CA PHE A 132 16.29 -3.43 -4.37
C PHE A 132 15.78 -2.02 -4.68
N ILE A 133 14.76 -1.54 -3.95
CA ILE A 133 14.17 -0.22 -4.15
C ILE A 133 15.21 0.88 -3.88
N LEU A 134 15.96 0.77 -2.79
CA LEU A 134 16.97 1.76 -2.42
C LEU A 134 18.18 1.78 -3.37
N ALA A 135 18.39 0.70 -4.16
CA ALA A 135 19.42 0.63 -5.18
C ALA A 135 19.02 1.22 -6.54
N GLN A 136 17.74 1.57 -6.76
CA GLN A 136 17.26 2.07 -8.04
C GLN A 136 17.74 3.49 -8.34
N SER A 137 18.07 3.75 -9.60
CA SER A 137 18.39 5.10 -10.08
C SER A 137 17.14 5.99 -10.15
N ASP A 138 16.00 5.44 -10.54
CA ASP A 138 14.70 6.13 -10.52
C ASP A 138 13.96 5.89 -9.21
N LEU A 139 14.61 6.30 -8.11
CA LEU A 139 14.14 6.02 -6.75
C LEU A 139 12.70 6.48 -6.50
N ASN A 140 12.27 7.58 -7.13
CA ASN A 140 10.94 8.15 -6.92
C ASN A 140 9.82 7.23 -7.44
N ALA A 141 10.05 6.48 -8.52
CA ALA A 141 9.05 5.56 -9.05
C ALA A 141 8.84 4.35 -8.13
N TYR A 142 9.88 3.91 -7.41
CA TYR A 142 9.84 2.71 -6.56
C TYR A 142 9.58 3.02 -5.08
N ALA A 143 9.97 4.21 -4.61
CA ALA A 143 9.84 4.62 -3.22
C ALA A 143 8.45 4.33 -2.63
N PRO A 144 7.31 4.55 -3.33
CA PRO A 144 5.98 4.25 -2.78
C PRO A 144 5.78 2.82 -2.27
N PHE A 145 6.54 1.85 -2.77
CA PHE A 145 6.46 0.44 -2.34
C PHE A 145 7.28 0.15 -1.07
N LEU A 146 8.08 1.10 -0.56
CA LEU A 146 8.87 0.92 0.66
C LEU A 146 7.99 0.63 1.87
N SER A 147 6.86 1.34 2.00
CA SER A 147 5.95 1.13 3.12
C SER A 147 5.34 -0.28 3.11
N SER A 148 4.82 -0.73 1.96
CA SER A 148 4.37 -2.12 1.78
C SER A 148 5.46 -3.15 2.08
N SER A 149 6.71 -2.86 1.72
CA SER A 149 7.84 -3.77 1.99
C SER A 149 8.15 -3.87 3.48
N LEU A 150 8.03 -2.76 4.21
CA LEU A 150 8.29 -2.71 5.65
C LEU A 150 7.12 -3.26 6.48
N LEU A 151 5.88 -3.03 6.05
CA LEU A 151 4.69 -3.56 6.72
C LEU A 151 4.52 -5.07 6.53
N ALA A 152 5.23 -5.65 5.55
CA ALA A 152 5.23 -7.08 5.28
C ALA A 152 6.19 -7.90 6.17
N TYR A 153 6.97 -7.27 7.05
CA TYR A 153 7.76 -8.03 8.02
C TYR A 153 6.84 -8.75 9.01
N ASP A 154 7.21 -9.97 9.38
CA ASP A 154 6.53 -10.72 10.43
C ASP A 154 6.82 -10.14 11.83
N ALA A 155 6.03 -10.59 12.81
CA ALA A 155 6.17 -10.18 14.21
C ALA A 155 7.56 -10.50 14.79
N ASP A 156 8.19 -11.58 14.33
CA ASP A 156 9.53 -11.99 14.77
C ASP A 156 10.62 -11.02 14.29
N SER A 157 10.35 -10.30 13.20
CA SER A 157 11.27 -9.35 12.57
C SER A 157 10.91 -7.88 12.84
N VAL A 158 10.01 -7.61 13.80
CA VAL A 158 9.53 -6.24 14.10
C VAL A 158 10.66 -5.26 14.44
N ILE A 159 11.73 -5.73 15.11
CA ILE A 159 12.89 -4.89 15.43
C ILE A 159 13.60 -4.43 14.15
N THR A 160 13.76 -5.34 13.18
CA THR A 160 14.33 -5.00 11.86
C THR A 160 13.45 -4.00 11.13
N ALA A 161 12.12 -4.18 11.18
CA ALA A 161 11.18 -3.24 10.57
C ALA A 161 11.26 -1.83 11.18
N ILE A 162 11.39 -1.72 12.51
CA ILE A 162 11.61 -0.44 13.21
C ILE A 162 12.93 0.20 12.75
N GLN A 163 14.03 -0.55 12.80
CA GLN A 163 15.36 -0.03 12.41
C GLN A 163 15.40 0.44 10.95
N MET A 164 14.74 -0.29 10.04
CA MET A 164 14.66 0.12 8.64
C MET A 164 13.79 1.37 8.48
N THR A 165 12.66 1.45 9.19
CA THR A 165 11.81 2.65 9.23
C THR A 165 12.58 3.88 9.70
N GLU A 166 13.38 3.76 10.76
CA GLU A 166 14.26 4.82 11.27
C GLU A 166 15.27 5.29 10.22
N ARG A 167 15.87 4.34 9.48
CA ARG A 167 16.78 4.65 8.37
C ARG A 167 16.08 5.40 7.25
N LEU A 168 14.82 5.07 6.94
CA LEU A 168 14.05 5.79 5.93
C LEU A 168 13.74 7.21 6.39
N ILE A 169 13.31 7.39 7.64
CA ILE A 169 13.00 8.70 8.24
C ILE A 169 14.24 9.60 8.28
N SER A 170 15.43 9.02 8.43
CA SER A 170 16.69 9.78 8.42
C SER A 170 17.23 10.07 7.01
N ASN A 171 16.50 9.71 5.95
CA ASN A 171 16.96 9.86 4.57
C ASN A 171 16.91 11.32 4.08
N ARG A 172 17.83 11.68 3.19
CA ARG A 172 17.90 13.01 2.58
C ARG A 172 16.72 13.25 1.61
N ASN A 173 16.26 12.19 0.95
CA ASN A 173 15.15 12.24 0.01
C ASN A 173 13.82 12.26 0.79
N ALA A 174 13.04 13.34 0.64
CA ALA A 174 11.74 13.51 1.29
C ALA A 174 10.76 12.40 0.91
N MET A 175 10.80 11.89 -0.32
CA MET A 175 9.91 10.81 -0.75
C MET A 175 10.20 9.50 -0.01
N ILE A 176 11.47 9.22 0.33
CA ILE A 176 11.82 8.08 1.19
C ILE A 176 11.34 8.34 2.63
N ARG A 177 11.61 9.53 3.18
CA ARG A 177 11.18 9.88 4.54
C ARG A 177 9.67 9.75 4.69
N ASN A 178 8.93 10.24 3.70
CA ASN A 178 7.47 10.16 3.63
C ASN A 178 6.97 8.72 3.84
N GLN A 179 7.61 7.74 3.19
CA GLN A 179 7.27 6.33 3.32
C GLN A 179 7.65 5.78 4.70
N GLY A 180 8.80 6.20 5.24
CA GLY A 180 9.18 5.89 6.62
C GLY A 180 8.15 6.40 7.62
N TYR A 181 7.75 7.67 7.53
CA TYR A 181 6.73 8.25 8.40
C TYR A 181 5.40 7.53 8.27
N PHE A 182 4.92 7.27 7.04
CA PHE A 182 3.67 6.54 6.82
C PHE A 182 3.68 5.14 7.44
N THR A 183 4.82 4.44 7.34
CA THR A 183 5.01 3.10 7.93
C THR A 183 4.99 3.15 9.45
N LEU A 184 5.59 4.18 10.05
CA LEU A 184 5.84 4.28 11.48
C LEU A 184 4.59 4.09 12.35
N GLY A 185 3.45 4.67 11.96
CA GLY A 185 2.18 4.55 12.69
C GLY A 185 1.41 3.25 12.43
N GLN A 186 1.91 2.38 11.54
CA GLN A 186 1.26 1.16 11.09
C GLN A 186 2.06 -0.12 11.38
N LEU A 187 3.28 0.01 11.95
CA LEU A 187 4.07 -1.14 12.37
C LEU A 187 3.28 -2.00 13.36
N ASP A 188 3.27 -3.32 13.16
CA ASP A 188 2.64 -4.25 14.08
C ASP A 188 3.54 -4.48 15.30
N ILE A 189 3.48 -3.54 16.23
CA ILE A 189 4.24 -3.54 17.47
C ILE A 189 3.36 -3.86 18.68
N ASP A 190 3.98 -4.38 19.72
CA ASP A 190 3.37 -4.53 21.05
C ASP A 190 3.45 -3.22 21.88
N GLU A 191 2.71 -3.19 22.99
CA GLU A 191 2.66 -2.04 23.92
C GLU A 191 4.05 -1.65 24.47
N THR A 192 4.99 -2.60 24.57
CA THR A 192 6.33 -2.33 25.14
C THR A 192 7.16 -1.40 24.24
N LYS A 193 6.84 -1.36 22.95
CA LYS A 193 7.50 -0.50 21.94
C LYS A 193 6.67 0.72 21.58
N ALA A 194 5.42 0.84 22.07
CA ALA A 194 4.52 1.92 21.73
C ALA A 194 5.14 3.30 22.06
N ASN A 195 5.75 3.46 23.23
CA ASN A 195 6.36 4.74 23.62
C ASN A 195 7.54 5.12 22.72
N LEU A 196 8.34 4.15 22.25
CA LEU A 196 9.44 4.40 21.32
C LEU A 196 8.91 4.99 20.00
N ILE A 197 7.87 4.37 19.44
CA ILE A 197 7.25 4.82 18.19
C ILE A 197 6.59 6.18 18.36
N TRP A 198 5.86 6.39 19.47
CA TRP A 198 5.23 7.67 19.77
C TRP A 198 6.23 8.81 19.83
N GLU A 199 7.36 8.63 20.54
CA GLU A 199 8.40 9.65 20.61
C GLU A 199 8.99 9.96 19.23
N GLN A 200 9.11 8.98 18.34
CA GLN A 200 9.55 9.24 16.97
C GLN A 200 8.53 10.07 16.18
N ILE A 201 7.24 9.75 16.26
CA ILE A 201 6.17 10.53 15.62
C ILE A 201 6.20 11.96 16.13
N ARG A 202 6.21 12.13 17.45
CA ARG A 202 6.16 13.43 18.13
C ARG A 202 7.37 14.30 17.77
N ASN A 203 8.58 13.77 17.91
CA ASN A 203 9.80 14.55 17.70
C ASN A 203 9.96 14.97 16.23
N ASN A 204 9.68 14.07 15.29
CA ASN A 204 9.75 14.40 13.87
C ASN A 204 8.63 15.34 13.43
N GLY A 205 7.44 15.28 14.04
CA GLY A 205 6.37 16.23 13.77
C GLY A 205 6.74 17.68 14.10
N VAL A 206 7.71 17.90 14.99
CA VAL A 206 8.23 19.24 15.30
C VAL A 206 9.31 19.67 14.29
N SER A 207 10.21 18.77 13.89
CA SER A 207 11.38 19.12 13.08
C SER A 207 11.19 19.01 11.57
N GLU A 208 10.28 18.16 11.09
CA GLU A 208 10.08 17.96 9.66
C GLU A 208 9.49 19.21 9.01
N SER A 209 9.96 19.56 7.81
CA SER A 209 9.54 20.75 7.07
C SER A 209 8.85 20.42 5.77
N ASP A 210 9.03 19.21 5.25
CA ASP A 210 8.38 18.77 4.02
C ASP A 210 6.88 18.50 4.25
N ASN A 211 6.03 19.03 3.38
CA ASN A 211 4.58 18.99 3.57
C ASN A 211 4.00 17.58 3.44
N ASP A 212 4.46 16.78 2.48
CA ASP A 212 4.01 15.40 2.30
C ASP A 212 4.44 14.55 3.50
N CYS A 213 5.68 14.72 3.97
CA CYS A 213 6.16 14.09 5.19
C CYS A 213 5.33 14.49 6.42
N CYS A 214 5.00 15.78 6.58
CA CYS A 214 4.12 16.25 7.65
C CYS A 214 2.74 15.58 7.58
N ALA A 215 2.20 15.46 6.36
CA ALA A 215 0.92 14.80 6.13
C ALA A 215 0.98 13.31 6.55
N SER A 216 2.07 12.60 6.23
CA SER A 216 2.29 11.22 6.68
C SER A 216 2.53 11.09 8.19
N ILE A 217 3.20 12.05 8.83
CA ILE A 217 3.34 12.08 10.30
C ILE A 217 1.97 12.21 10.97
N LEU A 218 1.11 13.09 10.46
CA LEU A 218 -0.27 13.23 10.93
C LEU A 218 -1.02 11.90 10.79
N MET A 219 -0.97 11.28 9.61
CA MET A 219 -1.63 9.99 9.38
C MET A 219 -1.13 8.94 10.38
N SER A 220 0.18 8.87 10.60
CA SER A 220 0.79 7.92 11.52
C SER A 220 0.40 8.15 12.97
N ALA A 221 0.31 9.39 13.44
CA ALA A 221 -0.18 9.69 14.79
C ALA A 221 -1.61 9.14 15.00
N LEU A 222 -2.47 9.25 13.98
CA LEU A 222 -3.86 8.79 14.07
C LEU A 222 -3.98 7.27 14.00
N GLN A 223 -3.24 6.62 13.10
CA GLN A 223 -3.20 5.16 13.04
C GLN A 223 -2.62 4.57 14.33
N PHE A 224 -1.59 5.20 14.87
CA PHE A 224 -1.01 4.84 16.17
C PHE A 224 -2.05 4.95 17.29
N GLY A 225 -2.82 6.05 17.36
CA GLY A 225 -3.89 6.21 18.36
C GLY A 225 -5.01 5.18 18.23
N LYS A 226 -5.36 4.76 17.00
CA LYS A 226 -6.33 3.67 16.78
C LYS A 226 -5.82 2.34 17.35
N ARG A 227 -4.52 2.05 17.22
CA ARG A 227 -3.89 0.85 17.76
C ARG A 227 -3.70 0.91 19.27
N PHE A 228 -3.34 2.09 19.79
CA PHE A 228 -3.05 2.34 21.19
C PHE A 228 -3.91 3.50 21.74
N PRO A 229 -5.20 3.25 22.05
CA PRO A 229 -6.12 4.32 22.47
C PRO A 229 -5.71 5.05 23.76
N SER A 230 -4.84 4.47 24.59
CA SER A 230 -4.24 5.11 25.76
C SER A 230 -3.42 6.36 25.41
N TYR A 231 -2.99 6.52 24.16
CA TYR A 231 -2.19 7.67 23.69
C TYR A 231 -3.02 8.82 23.12
N TRP A 232 -4.36 8.70 23.05
CA TRP A 232 -5.19 9.78 22.52
C TRP A 232 -4.99 11.15 23.20
N PRO A 233 -4.83 11.26 24.52
CA PRO A 233 -4.55 12.55 25.16
C PRO A 233 -3.25 13.19 24.66
N GLN A 234 -2.18 12.41 24.49
CA GLN A 234 -0.89 12.89 23.99
C GLN A 234 -0.98 13.28 22.51
N ILE A 235 -1.74 12.52 21.72
CA ILE A 235 -2.02 12.82 20.31
C ILE A 235 -2.80 14.13 20.20
N GLU A 236 -3.78 14.36 21.06
CA GLU A 236 -4.55 15.60 21.09
C GLU A 236 -3.64 16.82 21.31
N GLU A 237 -2.78 16.78 22.33
CA GLU A 237 -1.80 17.83 22.62
C GLU A 237 -0.85 18.06 21.44
N PHE A 238 -0.37 16.97 20.82
CA PHE A 238 0.46 17.03 19.63
C PHE A 238 -0.26 17.73 18.47
N LEU A 239 -1.51 17.36 18.18
CA LEU A 239 -2.27 17.93 17.07
C LEU A 239 -2.55 19.43 17.27
N ILE A 240 -2.82 19.87 18.49
CA ILE A 240 -3.03 21.31 18.78
C ILE A 240 -1.78 22.13 18.39
N ALA A 241 -0.58 21.58 18.60
CA ALA A 241 0.66 22.23 18.19
C ALA A 241 0.95 22.05 16.68
N PHE A 242 0.74 20.85 16.16
CA PHE A 242 1.08 20.44 14.80
C PHE A 242 0.21 21.12 13.74
N VAL A 243 -1.11 21.17 13.97
CA VAL A 243 -2.13 21.68 13.05
C VAL A 243 -2.13 23.21 12.94
N LYS A 244 -1.28 23.92 13.71
CA LYS A 244 -1.01 25.34 13.45
C LYS A 244 -0.37 25.60 12.09
N ARG A 245 0.31 24.60 11.51
CA ARG A 245 0.90 24.69 10.18
C ARG A 245 -0.20 24.81 9.12
N GLU A 246 -0.02 25.71 8.16
CA GLU A 246 -0.91 25.84 7.00
C GLU A 246 -0.21 25.21 5.80
N SER A 247 -0.56 23.96 5.50
CA SER A 247 -0.14 23.30 4.27
C SER A 247 -1.31 22.60 3.60
N THR A 248 -1.39 22.72 2.27
CA THR A 248 -2.45 22.15 1.45
C THR A 248 -2.50 20.62 1.59
N GLU A 249 -1.34 19.97 1.67
CA GLU A 249 -1.21 18.51 1.80
C GLU A 249 -1.79 18.03 3.13
N VAL A 250 -1.48 18.72 4.24
CA VAL A 250 -2.05 18.40 5.56
C VAL A 250 -3.56 18.65 5.57
N LEU A 251 -4.04 19.74 4.94
CA LEU A 251 -5.47 20.03 4.82
C LEU A 251 -6.21 18.97 3.98
N GLN A 252 -5.61 18.49 2.90
CA GLN A 252 -6.16 17.41 2.08
C GLN A 252 -6.28 16.11 2.87
N ILE A 253 -5.25 15.76 3.65
CA ILE A 253 -5.31 14.58 4.52
C ILE A 253 -6.39 14.75 5.60
N ILE A 254 -6.46 15.90 6.27
CA ILE A 254 -7.52 16.18 7.25
C ILE A 254 -8.90 16.06 6.61
N SER A 255 -9.10 16.64 5.43
CA SER A 255 -10.37 16.57 4.69
C SER A 255 -10.75 15.12 4.37
N SER A 256 -9.80 14.32 3.88
CA SER A 256 -10.01 12.90 3.59
C SER A 256 -10.38 12.11 4.85
N ILE A 257 -9.66 12.31 5.95
CA ILE A 257 -9.93 11.64 7.23
C ILE A 257 -11.32 11.98 7.74
N VAL A 258 -11.69 13.26 7.77
CA VAL A 258 -13.01 13.70 8.23
C VAL A 258 -14.13 13.13 7.35
N ALA A 259 -13.92 13.05 6.04
CA ALA A 259 -14.93 12.55 5.11
C ALA A 259 -15.15 11.03 5.20
N PHE A 260 -14.11 10.25 5.50
CA PHE A 260 -14.15 8.79 5.35
C PHE A 260 -13.86 7.99 6.63
N GLN A 261 -13.41 8.64 7.72
CA GLN A 261 -12.95 7.94 8.94
C GLN A 261 -13.42 8.60 10.25
N SER A 262 -14.37 9.54 10.17
CA SER A 262 -14.85 10.31 11.33
C SER A 262 -15.43 9.44 12.45
N GLU A 263 -16.07 8.32 12.12
CA GLU A 263 -16.69 7.41 13.09
C GLU A 263 -15.69 6.66 13.99
N ILE A 264 -14.41 6.63 13.62
CA ILE A 264 -13.37 5.85 14.31
C ILE A 264 -12.53 6.75 15.23
N LEU A 265 -12.64 8.07 15.12
CA LEU A 265 -11.82 9.01 15.86
C LEU A 265 -12.54 9.51 17.12
N PRO A 266 -11.80 9.78 18.22
CA PRO A 266 -12.39 10.48 19.36
C PRO A 266 -12.93 11.85 18.96
N ASP A 267 -14.03 12.27 19.59
CA ASP A 267 -14.70 13.56 19.31
C ASP A 267 -13.74 14.75 19.43
N SER A 268 -12.80 14.72 20.39
CA SER A 268 -11.82 15.79 20.59
C SER A 268 -10.87 15.93 19.39
N ILE A 269 -10.42 14.81 18.82
CA ILE A 269 -9.56 14.76 17.63
C ILE A 269 -10.34 15.27 16.41
N LEU A 270 -11.58 14.81 16.23
CA LEU A 270 -12.44 15.23 15.13
C LEU A 270 -12.73 16.73 15.20
N TYR A 271 -12.98 17.27 16.39
CA TYR A 271 -13.21 18.70 16.61
C TYR A 271 -11.99 19.55 16.21
N ILE A 272 -10.77 19.14 16.58
CA ILE A 272 -9.53 19.82 16.17
C ILE A 272 -9.40 19.86 14.65
N MET A 273 -9.66 18.74 13.98
CA MET A 273 -9.60 18.62 12.52
C MET A 273 -10.62 19.53 11.82
N LEU A 274 -11.88 19.49 12.26
CA LEU A 274 -12.96 20.31 11.70
C LEU A 274 -12.67 21.80 11.85
N LYS A 275 -12.19 22.22 13.03
CA LYS A 275 -11.81 23.62 13.28
C LYS A 275 -10.72 24.10 12.33
N LYS A 276 -9.77 23.24 11.97
CA LYS A 276 -8.73 23.60 11.00
C LYS A 276 -9.31 23.79 9.60
N LEU A 277 -10.22 22.91 9.16
CA LEU A 277 -10.86 23.04 7.85
C LEU A 277 -11.72 24.31 7.74
N THR A 278 -12.45 24.68 8.80
CA THR A 278 -13.29 25.90 8.79
C THR A 278 -12.48 27.20 8.66
N ASN A 279 -11.23 27.20 9.11
CA ASN A 279 -10.35 28.37 9.03
C ASN A 279 -9.79 28.64 7.62
N VAL A 280 -10.00 27.73 6.66
CA VAL A 280 -9.53 27.85 5.27
C VAL A 280 -10.63 28.36 4.33
N SER A 281 -11.88 28.36 4.78
CA SER A 281 -13.07 28.74 3.99
C SER A 281 -13.39 30.24 4.02
N CYS A 282 -12.39 31.12 4.14
CA CYS A 282 -12.55 32.58 4.11
C CYS A 282 -11.58 33.23 3.12
#